data_AF-A0A315BA13-F1
#
_entry.id   AF-A0A315BA13-F1
#
_cell.length_a   1.000
_cell.length_b   1.000
_cell.length_c   1.000
_cell.angle_alpha   90.00
_cell.angle_beta   90.00
_cell.angle_gamma   90.00
#
_symmetry.space_group_name_H-M   'P 1'
#
loop_
_entity.id
_entity.type
_entity.pdbx_description
1 polymer ?
#
loop_
_entity_poly.entity_id
_entity_poly.type
_entity_poly.pdbx_seq_one_letter_code
_entity_poly.pdbx_strand_id
1 'polypeptide(L)'
;MKRLLAVALFFCSAHTHAYDGLTSELSHAAGGALMAGAITHIYSESENRAWIGFAVSTAAVVLEQSYEISRGANRNSQIKDMAWHALGSALGAWATDKYLLVPVVTRTSVGLLMVHTF
;
A
#
# COMPACT_ATOMS: atom_id res chain seq x y z
N MET A 1 21.16 1.46 -8.64
CA MET A 1 19.97 1.36 -7.76
C MET A 1 19.28 -0.01 -7.83
N LYS A 2 18.96 -0.55 -9.02
CA LYS A 2 18.29 -1.87 -9.18
C LYS A 2 19.03 -3.06 -8.53
N ARG A 3 20.37 -3.04 -8.53
CA ARG A 3 21.21 -4.11 -7.95
C ARG A 3 21.16 -4.15 -6.42
N LEU A 4 21.03 -2.99 -5.76
CA LEU A 4 20.90 -2.92 -4.30
C LEU A 4 19.53 -3.43 -3.84
N LEU A 5 18.50 -3.16 -4.63
CA LEU A 5 17.14 -3.64 -4.39
C LEU A 5 17.02 -5.17 -4.52
N ALA A 6 17.72 -5.76 -5.50
CA ALA A 6 17.80 -7.21 -5.67
C ALA A 6 18.56 -7.89 -4.52
N VAL A 7 19.62 -7.26 -3.99
CA VAL A 7 20.37 -7.76 -2.84
C VAL A 7 19.52 -7.68 -1.56
N ALA A 8 18.77 -6.58 -1.36
CA ALA A 8 17.84 -6.47 -0.24
C ALA A 8 16.73 -7.53 -0.30
N LEU A 9 16.15 -7.78 -1.49
CA LEU A 9 15.16 -8.85 -1.70
C LEU A 9 15.74 -10.24 -1.43
N PHE A 10 17.01 -10.48 -1.80
CA PHE A 10 17.68 -11.75 -1.55
C PHE A 10 17.91 -12.02 -0.05
N PHE A 11 18.31 -10.99 0.72
CA PHE A 11 18.46 -11.13 2.18
C PHE A 11 17.14 -11.36 2.91
N CYS A 12 16.03 -10.80 2.41
CA CYS A 12 14.70 -11.05 3.00
C CYS A 12 14.15 -12.47 2.72
N SER A 13 14.69 -13.19 1.73
CA SER A 13 14.20 -14.53 1.36
C SER A 13 14.69 -15.67 2.27
N ALA A 14 15.68 -15.41 3.14
CA ALA A 14 16.34 -16.44 3.96
C ALA A 14 15.58 -16.83 5.24
N HIS A 15 14.39 -16.27 5.50
CA HIS A 15 13.63 -16.43 6.75
C HIS A 15 12.18 -16.91 6.57
N THR A 16 11.88 -17.64 5.48
CA THR A 16 10.54 -18.18 5.24
C THR A 16 10.30 -19.49 6.00
N HIS A 17 10.19 -19.41 7.33
CA HIS A 17 9.40 -20.37 8.08
C HIS A 17 7.96 -19.86 8.13
N ALA A 18 7.01 -20.61 7.57
CA ALA A 18 5.59 -20.34 7.77
C ALA A 18 5.27 -20.54 9.27
N TYR A 19 5.11 -19.43 9.99
CA TYR A 19 4.87 -19.39 11.43
C TYR A 19 3.60 -18.58 11.71
N ASP A 20 2.55 -19.24 12.22
CA ASP A 20 1.27 -18.64 12.61
C ASP A 20 1.37 -17.90 13.96
N GLY A 21 2.08 -16.76 13.99
CA GLY A 21 2.13 -15.87 15.15
C GLY A 21 2.28 -14.40 14.76
N LEU A 22 2.65 -13.53 15.72
CA LEU A 22 2.81 -12.07 15.53
C LEU A 22 3.64 -11.68 14.29
N THR A 23 4.53 -12.55 13.83
CA THR A 23 5.34 -12.35 12.62
C THR A 23 4.52 -12.47 11.33
N SER A 24 3.52 -13.35 11.27
CA SER A 24 2.63 -13.50 10.10
C SER A 24 1.72 -12.28 9.95
N GLU A 25 1.06 -11.90 11.05
CA GLU A 25 0.23 -10.71 11.14
C GLU A 25 1.00 -9.42 10.78
N LEU A 26 2.22 -9.27 11.31
CA LEU A 26 3.09 -8.15 10.96
C LEU A 26 3.50 -8.17 9.49
N SER A 27 3.71 -9.35 8.89
CA SER A 27 4.05 -9.47 7.48
C SER A 27 2.91 -9.01 6.57
N HIS A 28 1.66 -9.32 6.93
CA HIS A 28 0.47 -8.79 6.26
C HIS A 28 0.37 -7.28 6.41
N ALA A 29 0.62 -6.74 7.61
CA ALA A 29 0.66 -5.29 7.80
C ALA A 29 1.76 -4.61 6.98
N ALA A 30 2.97 -5.17 6.95
CA ALA A 30 4.07 -4.65 6.13
C ALA A 30 3.75 -4.73 4.63
N GLY A 31 3.19 -5.85 4.17
CA GLY A 31 2.71 -6.04 2.80
C GLY A 31 1.67 -5.00 2.40
N GLY A 32 0.66 -4.81 3.25
CA GLY A 32 -0.37 -3.78 3.05
C GLY A 32 0.22 -2.38 3.00
N ALA A 33 1.15 -2.04 3.89
CA ALA A 33 1.79 -0.73 3.90
C ALA A 33 2.57 -0.45 2.60
N LEU A 34 3.35 -1.43 2.14
CA LEU A 34 4.12 -1.31 0.92
C LEU A 34 3.22 -1.23 -0.32
N MET A 35 2.21 -2.08 -0.41
CA MET A 35 1.28 -2.12 -1.54
C MET A 35 0.46 -0.83 -1.62
N ALA A 36 -0.13 -0.40 -0.51
CA ALA A 36 -0.91 0.84 -0.46
C ALA A 36 -0.03 2.07 -0.74
N GLY A 37 1.19 2.11 -0.21
CA GLY A 37 2.14 3.19 -0.53
C GLY A 37 2.50 3.24 -2.01
N ALA A 38 2.77 2.10 -2.64
CA ALA A 38 3.05 2.03 -4.08
C ALA A 38 1.84 2.51 -4.91
N ILE A 39 0.62 2.12 -4.56
CA ILE A 39 -0.60 2.59 -5.22
C ILE A 39 -0.78 4.09 -5.01
N THR A 40 -0.62 4.59 -3.77
CA THR A 40 -0.67 6.04 -3.49
C THR A 40 0.32 6.82 -4.34
N HIS A 41 1.53 6.29 -4.56
CA HIS A 41 2.51 6.89 -5.46
C HIS A 41 2.08 6.84 -6.94
N ILE A 42 1.50 5.74 -7.42
CA ILE A 42 0.97 5.64 -8.80
C ILE A 42 -0.10 6.71 -9.04
N TYR A 43 -0.93 6.99 -8.04
CA TYR A 43 -1.99 7.99 -8.10
C TYR A 43 -1.55 9.36 -7.54
N SER A 44 -0.25 9.72 -7.62
CA SER A 44 0.31 10.96 -7.05
C SER A 44 -0.44 12.23 -7.45
N GLU A 45 -1.02 12.25 -8.65
CA GLU A 45 -1.73 13.41 -9.20
C GLU A 45 -3.18 13.56 -8.69
N SER A 46 -3.66 12.60 -7.88
CA SER A 46 -5.00 12.64 -7.30
C SER A 46 -4.99 13.30 -5.91
N GLU A 47 -5.95 14.20 -5.67
CA GLU A 47 -6.21 14.73 -4.32
C GLU A 47 -6.63 13.64 -3.32
N ASN A 48 -7.12 12.49 -3.81
CA ASN A 48 -7.57 11.36 -3.01
C ASN A 48 -6.57 10.20 -2.97
N ARG A 49 -5.30 10.42 -3.35
CA ARG A 49 -4.27 9.37 -3.51
C ARG A 49 -4.04 8.48 -2.30
N ALA A 50 -4.16 9.00 -1.07
CA ALA A 50 -4.10 8.18 0.14
C ALA A 50 -5.30 7.23 0.24
N TRP A 51 -6.51 7.74 0.00
CA TRP A 51 -7.73 6.93 -0.02
C TRP A 51 -7.73 5.87 -1.11
N ILE A 52 -7.24 6.22 -2.30
CA ILE A 52 -7.09 5.27 -3.41
C ILE A 52 -6.12 4.16 -3.02
N GLY A 53 -4.95 4.50 -2.47
CA GLY A 53 -3.97 3.50 -2.03
C GLY A 53 -4.51 2.55 -0.98
N PHE A 54 -5.15 3.09 0.06
CA PHE A 54 -5.79 2.30 1.11
C PHE A 54 -6.89 1.39 0.55
N ALA A 55 -7.83 1.93 -0.23
CA ALA A 55 -9.01 1.21 -0.70
C ALA A 55 -8.63 0.09 -1.68
N VAL A 56 -7.73 0.37 -2.63
CA VAL A 56 -7.31 -0.62 -3.63
C VAL A 56 -6.50 -1.75 -2.97
N SER A 57 -5.55 -1.43 -2.10
CA SER A 57 -4.77 -2.44 -1.38
C SER A 57 -5.65 -3.32 -0.48
N THR A 58 -6.59 -2.72 0.24
CA THR A 58 -7.53 -3.46 1.10
C THR A 58 -8.50 -4.30 0.30
N ALA A 59 -9.01 -3.81 -0.83
CA ALA A 59 -9.89 -4.59 -1.70
C ALA A 59 -9.16 -5.82 -2.26
N ALA A 60 -7.90 -5.68 -2.65
CA ALA A 60 -7.08 -6.78 -3.15
C ALA A 60 -6.94 -7.90 -2.12
N VAL A 61 -6.56 -7.58 -0.87
CA VAL A 61 -6.38 -8.60 0.17
C VAL A 61 -7.71 -9.24 0.58
N VAL A 62 -8.82 -8.49 0.59
CA VAL A 62 -10.14 -9.06 0.87
C VAL A 62 -10.52 -10.10 -0.19
N LEU A 63 -10.25 -9.83 -1.46
CA LEU A 63 -10.50 -10.78 -2.54
C LEU A 63 -9.60 -12.02 -2.43
N GLU A 64 -8.31 -11.82 -2.18
CA GLU A 64 -7.33 -12.89 -2.01
C GLU A 64 -7.68 -13.82 -0.84
N GLN A 65 -7.88 -13.26 0.36
CA GLN A 65 -8.19 -14.06 1.54
C GLN A 65 -9.60 -14.69 1.47
N SER A 66 -10.56 -14.05 0.79
CA SER A 66 -11.87 -14.67 0.52
C SER A 66 -11.72 -15.88 -0.41
N TYR A 67 -10.82 -15.80 -1.39
CA TYR A 67 -10.52 -16.91 -2.27
C TYR A 67 -9.85 -18.07 -1.51
N GLU A 68 -8.91 -17.78 -0.61
CA GLU A 68 -8.31 -18.81 0.24
C GLU A 68 -9.34 -19.49 1.15
N ILE A 69 -10.24 -18.70 1.77
CA ILE A 69 -11.37 -19.24 2.56
C ILE A 69 -12.22 -20.19 1.70
N SER A 70 -12.51 -19.82 0.45
CA SER A 70 -13.28 -20.67 -0.47
C SER A 70 -12.60 -22.00 -0.80
N ARG A 71 -11.28 -22.08 -0.64
CA ARG A 71 -10.45 -23.27 -0.83
C ARG A 71 -10.18 -24.05 0.45
N GLY A 72 -10.83 -23.70 1.55
CA GLY A 72 -10.74 -24.43 2.82
C GLY A 72 -9.71 -23.88 3.79
N ALA A 73 -9.15 -22.69 3.55
CA ALA A 73 -8.28 -22.03 4.53
C ALA A 73 -9.06 -21.63 5.80
N ASN A 74 -8.34 -21.51 6.92
CA ASN A 74 -8.94 -21.17 8.21
C ASN A 74 -9.50 -19.73 8.19
N ARG A 75 -10.83 -19.60 8.22
CA ARG A 75 -11.51 -18.30 8.16
C ARG A 75 -11.05 -17.28 9.20
N ASN A 76 -10.75 -17.71 10.43
CA ASN A 76 -10.34 -16.77 11.48
C ASN A 76 -8.92 -16.25 11.26
N SER A 77 -8.00 -17.08 10.75
CA SER A 77 -6.66 -16.63 10.35
C SER A 77 -6.76 -15.61 9.23
N GLN A 78 -7.53 -15.95 8.20
CA GLN A 78 -7.70 -15.14 6.99
C GLN A 78 -8.31 -13.76 7.31
N ILE A 79 -9.28 -13.70 8.23
CA ILE A 79 -9.85 -12.42 8.71
C ILE A 79 -8.80 -11.59 9.46
N LYS A 80 -7.91 -12.21 10.26
CA LYS A 80 -6.83 -11.47 10.93
C LYS A 80 -5.84 -10.93 9.91
N ASP A 81 -5.48 -11.71 8.91
CA ASP A 81 -4.58 -11.31 7.83
C ASP A 81 -5.16 -10.12 7.04
N MET A 82 -6.45 -10.18 6.69
CA MET A 82 -7.17 -9.05 6.10
C MET A 82 -7.10 -7.80 6.99
N ALA A 83 -7.32 -7.93 8.30
CA ALA A 83 -7.33 -6.81 9.23
C ALA A 83 -5.95 -6.17 9.38
N TRP A 84 -4.90 -6.99 9.56
CA TRP A 84 -3.53 -6.51 9.65
C TRP A 84 -3.06 -5.85 8.36
N HIS A 85 -3.39 -6.44 7.21
CA HIS A 85 -3.10 -5.84 5.91
C HIS A 85 -3.84 -4.52 5.70
N ALA A 86 -5.10 -4.41 6.14
CA ALA A 86 -5.85 -3.16 6.08
C ALA A 86 -5.21 -2.06 6.97
N LEU A 87 -4.80 -2.41 8.19
CA LEU A 87 -4.08 -1.48 9.09
C LEU A 87 -2.76 -1.02 8.48
N GLY A 88 -1.99 -1.98 7.94
CA GLY A 88 -0.79 -1.71 7.17
C GLY A 88 -1.04 -0.77 6.01
N SER A 89 -2.06 -1.06 5.21
CA SER A 89 -2.46 -0.27 4.04
C SER A 89 -2.82 1.16 4.41
N ALA A 90 -3.55 1.36 5.51
CA ALA A 90 -3.89 2.68 6.01
C ALA A 90 -2.61 3.47 6.39
N LEU A 91 -1.70 2.85 7.14
CA LEU A 91 -0.44 3.46 7.55
C LEU A 91 0.47 3.78 6.36
N GLY A 92 0.61 2.85 5.41
CA GLY A 92 1.47 3.02 4.24
C GLY A 92 0.98 4.08 3.28
N ALA A 93 -0.32 4.11 2.99
CA ALA A 93 -0.92 5.16 2.17
C ALA A 93 -0.80 6.54 2.84
N TRP A 94 -1.11 6.63 4.14
CA TRP A 94 -0.97 7.88 4.89
C TRP A 94 0.48 8.37 4.94
N ALA A 95 1.43 7.50 5.26
CA ALA A 95 2.84 7.87 5.36
C ALA A 95 3.40 8.31 3.99
N THR A 96 3.02 7.62 2.92
CA THR A 96 3.45 7.96 1.56
C THR A 96 2.89 9.33 1.14
N ASP A 97 1.59 9.55 1.33
CA ASP A 97 0.98 10.85 1.00
C ASP A 97 1.58 12.00 1.82
N LYS A 98 1.78 11.78 3.13
CA LYS A 98 2.20 12.83 4.05
C LYS A 98 3.68 13.18 3.97
N TYR A 99 4.56 12.21 3.69
CA TYR A 99 6.01 12.38 3.80
C TYR A 99 6.77 12.18 2.50
N LEU A 100 6.23 11.46 1.51
CA LEU A 100 6.92 11.19 0.26
C LEU A 100 6.38 12.04 -0.91
N LEU A 101 5.08 12.26 -0.98
CA LEU A 101 4.42 12.95 -2.11
C LEU A 101 4.08 14.42 -1.83
N VAL A 102 4.74 15.04 -0.86
CA VAL A 102 4.58 16.48 -0.57
C VAL A 102 5.45 17.31 -1.51
N PRO A 103 4.95 18.46 -2.02
CA PRO A 103 3.61 19.03 -1.84
C PRO A 103 2.56 18.40 -2.78
N VAL A 104 1.27 18.49 -2.40
CA VAL A 104 0.16 18.19 -3.31
C VAL A 104 0.15 19.25 -4.41
N VAL A 105 0.51 18.88 -5.64
CA VAL A 105 0.40 19.77 -6.80
C VAL A 105 -1.03 19.66 -7.32
N THR A 106 -1.89 20.58 -6.92
CA THR A 106 -3.25 20.67 -7.48
C THR A 106 -3.20 21.35 -8.84
N ARG A 107 -4.10 20.98 -9.76
CA ARG A 107 -4.22 21.66 -11.07
C ARG A 107 -4.77 23.08 -10.95
N THR A 108 -5.21 23.48 -9.77
CA THR A 108 -5.58 24.86 -9.44
C THR A 108 -4.32 25.71 -9.36
N SER A 109 -3.99 26.35 -10.48
CA SER A 109 -3.03 27.44 -10.49
C SER A 109 -3.63 28.64 -9.75
N VAL A 110 -3.18 28.94 -8.54
CA VAL A 110 -3.32 30.28 -7.97
C VAL A 110 -2.19 31.12 -8.55
N GLY A 111 -2.48 31.79 -9.65
CA GLY A 111 -1.54 32.65 -10.37
C GLY A 111 -2.25 33.52 -11.39
N LEU A 112 -1.73 34.73 -11.60
CA LEU A 112 -2.28 35.69 -12.55
C LEU A 112 -2.03 35.17 -13.98
N LEU A 113 -3.07 34.71 -14.68
CA LEU A 113 -3.01 34.42 -16.11
C LEU A 113 -2.91 35.75 -16.88
N MET A 114 -1.68 36.19 -17.19
CA MET A 114 -1.48 37.27 -18.18
C MET A 114 -1.68 36.69 -19.58
N VAL A 115 -2.90 36.79 -20.08
CA VAL A 115 -3.19 36.52 -21.49
C VAL A 115 -2.80 37.77 -22.28
N HIS A 116 -1.73 37.68 -23.08
CA HIS A 116 -1.44 38.69 -24.11
C HIS A 116 -2.27 38.35 -25.34
N THR A 117 -3.37 39.08 -25.54
CA THR A 117 -4.09 39.08 -26.82
C THR A 117 -3.26 39.86 -27.84
N PHE A 118 -3.01 39.25 -29.00
CA PHE A 118 -2.46 39.91 -30.19
C PHE A 118 -3.53 40.73 -30.90
#